data_AF-A0A089X4T0-F1
#
_entry.id   AF-A0A089X4T0-F1
#
_cell.length_a   1.000
_cell.length_b   1.000
_cell.length_c   1.000
_cell.angle_alpha   90.00
_cell.angle_beta   90.00
_cell.angle_gamma   90.00
#
_symmetry.space_group_name_H-M   'P 1'
#
loop_
_entity.id
_entity.type
_entity.pdbx_description
1 polymer ?
#
loop_
_entity_poly.entity_id
_entity_poly.type
_entity_poly.pdbx_seq_one_letter_code
_entity_poly.pdbx_strand_id
1 'polypeptide(L)'
;MTALGPAPENKPLAPARRARCTFKETVQLLELFLHREGRTLAARETIRVDGDTVKIGAWLAKTRHRHRSGQLPDHHVRLVAVLFDGDWAAEDAVPTVLV
;
A
#
# COMPACT_ATOMS: atom_id res chain seq x y z
N MET A 1 10.63 -5.49 54.93
CA MET A 1 11.57 -5.71 53.81
C MET A 1 10.79 -5.54 52.53
N THR A 2 11.21 -4.55 51.75
CA THR A 2 10.53 -3.95 50.60
C THR A 2 10.91 -4.67 49.31
N ALA A 3 9.96 -4.94 48.41
CA ALA A 3 10.16 -4.93 46.95
C ALA A 3 8.85 -5.20 46.19
N LEU A 4 7.99 -4.19 46.07
CA LEU A 4 7.16 -4.06 44.88
C LEU A 4 8.02 -3.28 43.87
N GLY A 5 8.60 -4.01 42.92
CA GLY A 5 9.36 -3.49 41.78
C GLY A 5 8.64 -3.83 40.47
N PRO A 6 8.79 -2.99 39.44
CA PRO A 6 7.67 -2.41 38.70
C PRO A 6 7.23 -3.22 37.47
N ALA A 7 6.03 -2.88 36.99
CA ALA A 7 5.44 -3.39 35.75
C ALA A 7 6.39 -3.29 34.54
N PRO A 8 6.39 -4.26 33.62
CA PRO A 8 6.66 -3.93 32.23
C PRO A 8 5.38 -3.28 31.71
N GLU A 9 5.32 -1.95 31.77
CA GLU A 9 4.44 -1.18 30.88
C GLU A 9 4.87 -1.48 29.45
N ASN A 10 4.35 -2.57 28.89
CA ASN A 10 4.53 -2.94 27.50
C ASN A 10 3.67 -2.02 26.64
N LYS A 11 4.11 -0.76 26.53
CA LYS A 11 3.53 0.19 25.60
C LYS A 11 4.62 1.08 25.00
N PRO A 12 5.03 0.70 23.80
CA PRO A 12 4.96 1.63 22.71
C PRO A 12 3.89 1.10 21.76
N LEU A 13 2.60 1.35 22.05
CA LEU A 13 1.63 1.54 20.97
C LEU A 13 1.91 2.91 20.32
N ALA A 14 3.18 3.15 19.97
CA ALA A 14 3.48 4.10 18.92
C ALA A 14 2.87 3.47 17.67
N PRO A 15 1.97 4.16 16.94
CA PRO A 15 1.50 3.62 15.67
C PRO A 15 2.75 3.28 14.85
N ALA A 16 2.83 2.03 14.37
CA ALA A 16 3.90 1.58 13.48
C ALA A 16 4.16 2.71 12.50
N ARG A 17 5.39 3.25 12.52
CA ARG A 17 5.74 4.39 11.68
C ARG A 17 5.31 3.98 10.28
N ARG A 18 4.47 4.78 9.63
CA ARG A 18 4.13 4.49 8.25
C ARG A 18 5.46 4.57 7.51
N ALA A 19 5.87 3.50 6.85
CA ALA A 19 7.04 3.54 6.00
C ALA A 19 6.90 4.80 5.15
N ARG A 20 7.91 5.67 5.15
CA ARG A 20 7.93 6.85 4.29
C ARG A 20 8.25 6.37 2.87
N CYS A 21 7.36 5.59 2.28
CA CYS A 21 7.48 5.18 0.89
C CYS A 21 7.12 6.38 0.01
N THR A 22 7.99 6.66 -0.94
CA THR A 22 7.68 7.49 -2.09
C THR A 22 6.58 6.83 -2.94
N PHE A 23 6.01 7.60 -3.87
CA PHE A 23 5.02 7.08 -4.81
C PHE A 23 5.57 5.90 -5.60
N LYS A 24 6.78 6.05 -6.17
CA LYS A 24 7.44 5.01 -6.96
C LYS A 24 7.71 3.75 -6.15
N GLU A 25 8.21 3.86 -4.92
CA GLU A 25 8.41 2.69 -4.05
C GLU A 25 7.08 1.98 -3.77
N THR A 26 6.00 2.73 -3.52
CA THR A 26 4.69 2.13 -3.29
C THR A 26 4.15 1.42 -4.54
N VAL A 27 4.45 1.93 -5.74
CA VAL A 27 4.15 1.26 -7.02
C VAL A 27 4.96 -0.03 -7.18
N GLN A 28 6.24 -0.03 -6.82
CA GLN A 28 7.07 -1.25 -6.86
C GLN A 28 6.57 -2.31 -5.88
N LEU A 29 6.10 -1.90 -4.70
CA LEU A 29 5.45 -2.81 -3.75
C LEU A 29 4.12 -3.35 -4.31
N LEU A 30 3.39 -2.54 -5.07
CA LEU A 30 2.14 -2.94 -5.73
C LEU A 30 2.43 -4.00 -6.79
N GLU A 31 3.40 -3.73 -7.66
CA GLU A 31 3.86 -4.65 -8.68
C GLU A 31 4.30 -5.99 -8.07
N LEU A 32 5.15 -5.96 -7.04
CA LEU A 32 5.60 -7.16 -6.34
C LEU A 32 4.44 -7.95 -5.73
N PHE A 33 3.46 -7.26 -5.14
CA PHE A 33 2.27 -7.90 -4.58
C PHE A 33 1.44 -8.59 -5.66
N LEU A 34 1.18 -7.89 -6.77
CA LEU A 34 0.43 -8.44 -7.90
C LEU A 34 1.11 -9.70 -8.42
N HIS A 35 2.44 -9.66 -8.60
CA HIS A 35 3.21 -10.82 -9.05
C HIS A 35 3.17 -12.00 -8.08
N ARG A 36 3.18 -11.74 -6.76
CA ARG A 36 3.20 -12.80 -5.76
C ARG A 36 1.84 -13.47 -5.59
N GLU A 37 0.79 -12.68 -5.54
CA GLU A 37 -0.53 -13.18 -5.14
C GLU A 37 -1.45 -13.52 -6.31
N GLY A 38 -1.20 -12.98 -7.50
CA GLY A 38 -1.98 -13.31 -8.69
C GLY A 38 -3.48 -13.12 -8.50
N ARG A 39 -3.89 -12.09 -7.74
CA ARG A 39 -5.29 -11.79 -7.45
C ARG A 39 -5.54 -10.29 -7.36
N THR A 40 -6.79 -9.90 -7.52
CA THR A 40 -7.24 -8.52 -7.35
C THR A 40 -6.98 -8.04 -5.92
N LEU A 41 -6.37 -6.86 -5.75
CA LEU A 41 -6.11 -6.30 -4.41
C LEU A 41 -7.41 -6.08 -3.64
N ALA A 42 -7.41 -6.52 -2.39
CA ALA A 42 -8.43 -6.11 -1.45
C ALA A 42 -8.22 -4.64 -1.04
N ALA A 43 -9.31 -3.89 -0.82
CA ALA A 43 -9.24 -2.48 -0.42
C ALA A 43 -8.44 -2.23 0.88
N ARG A 44 -8.29 -3.26 1.73
CA ARG A 44 -7.58 -3.20 3.02
C ARG A 44 -6.24 -3.93 3.01
N GLU A 45 -5.68 -4.20 1.83
CA GLU A 45 -4.41 -4.91 1.70
C GLU A 45 -3.26 -4.12 2.36
N THR A 46 -2.38 -4.84 3.05
CA THR A 46 -1.22 -4.25 3.75
C THR A 46 0.03 -5.09 3.53
N ILE A 47 1.15 -4.42 3.24
CA ILE A 47 2.47 -5.04 3.06
C ILE A 47 3.40 -4.55 4.17
N ARG A 48 4.26 -5.44 4.69
CA ARG A 48 5.30 -5.07 5.65
C ARG A 48 6.63 -4.88 4.93
N VAL A 49 7.29 -3.76 5.16
CA VAL A 49 8.59 -3.39 4.58
C VAL A 49 9.45 -2.82 5.69
N ASP A 50 10.63 -3.40 5.93
CA ASP A 50 11.60 -2.94 6.93
C ASP A 50 11.03 -2.72 8.35
N GLY A 51 10.05 -3.54 8.74
CA GLY A 51 9.36 -3.44 10.03
C GLY A 51 8.17 -2.48 10.05
N ASP A 52 8.01 -1.65 9.03
CA ASP A 52 6.89 -0.73 8.86
C ASP A 52 5.76 -1.35 8.01
N THR A 53 4.52 -0.87 8.21
CA THR A 53 3.34 -1.36 7.49
C THR A 53 2.87 -0.33 6.46
N VAL A 54 2.87 -0.73 5.18
CA VAL A 54 2.32 0.02 4.06
C VAL A 54 0.90 -0.46 3.77
N LYS A 55 -0.09 0.42 3.90
CA LYS A 55 -1.49 0.13 3.58
C LYS A 55 -1.74 0.29 2.08
N ILE A 56 -1.30 -0.67 1.30
CA ILE A 56 -1.27 -0.56 -0.16
C ILE A 56 -2.66 -0.47 -0.80
N GLY A 57 -3.66 -1.19 -0.25
CA GLY A 57 -5.05 -1.09 -0.71
C GLY A 57 -5.63 0.31 -0.50
N ALA A 58 -5.41 0.90 0.68
CA ALA A 58 -5.86 2.26 0.99
C ALA A 58 -5.12 3.32 0.15
N TRP A 59 -3.82 3.10 -0.11
CA TRP A 59 -3.04 3.96 -0.99
C TRP A 59 -3.56 3.91 -2.43
N LEU A 60 -3.87 2.72 -2.96
CA LEU A 60 -4.39 2.56 -4.32
C LEU A 60 -5.77 3.22 -4.45
N ALA A 61 -6.67 3.02 -3.49
CA ALA A 61 -7.98 3.68 -3.47
C ALA A 61 -7.87 5.22 -3.50
N LYS A 62 -6.98 5.79 -2.69
CA LYS A 62 -6.71 7.25 -2.70
C LYS A 62 -6.07 7.71 -4.02
N THR A 63 -5.21 6.89 -4.61
CA THR A 63 -4.54 7.18 -5.87
C THR A 63 -5.52 7.15 -7.04
N ARG A 64 -6.47 6.19 -7.08
CA ARG A 64 -7.61 6.18 -8.01
C ARG A 64 -8.46 7.45 -7.88
N HIS A 65 -8.78 7.85 -6.65
CA HIS A 65 -9.54 9.08 -6.43
C HIS A 65 -8.81 10.32 -6.97
N ARG A 66 -7.50 10.46 -6.73
CA ARG A 66 -6.68 11.57 -7.27
C ARG A 66 -6.59 11.55 -8.79
N HIS A 67 -6.53 10.36 -9.41
CA HIS A 67 -6.55 10.23 -10.86
C HIS A 67 -7.88 10.74 -11.43
N ARG A 68 -9.02 10.29 -10.89
CA ARG A 68 -10.35 10.74 -11.33
C ARG A 68 -10.57 12.24 -11.12
N SER A 69 -9.95 12.84 -10.11
CA SER A 69 -10.04 14.27 -9.86
C SER A 69 -9.01 15.12 -10.62
N GLY A 70 -8.18 14.52 -11.50
CA GLY A 70 -7.14 15.22 -12.25
C GLY A 70 -5.98 15.74 -11.40
N GLN A 71 -5.84 15.27 -10.15
CA GLN A 71 -4.82 15.70 -9.20
C GLN A 71 -3.61 14.76 -9.15
N LEU A 72 -3.55 13.75 -10.02
CA LEU A 72 -2.43 12.84 -10.13
C LEU A 72 -1.57 13.23 -11.34
N PRO A 73 -0.29 13.58 -11.15
CA PRO A 73 0.60 13.90 -12.27
C PRO A 73 0.72 12.75 -13.28
N ASP A 74 0.77 13.06 -14.58
CA ASP A 74 0.74 12.04 -15.65
C ASP A 74 1.83 10.96 -15.53
N HIS A 75 3.02 11.32 -15.04
CA HIS A 75 4.08 10.35 -14.83
C HIS A 75 3.72 9.31 -13.76
N HIS A 76 3.00 9.71 -12.71
CA HIS A 76 2.46 8.80 -11.70
C HIS A 76 1.32 7.95 -12.25
N VAL A 77 0.46 8.53 -13.11
CA VAL A 77 -0.59 7.78 -13.80
C VAL A 77 0.02 6.65 -14.62
N ARG A 78 1.03 6.95 -15.45
CA ARG A 78 1.73 5.95 -16.29
C ARG A 78 2.38 4.84 -15.46
N LEU A 79 2.97 5.17 -14.32
CA LEU A 79 3.59 4.19 -13.43
C LEU A 79 2.59 3.18 -12.86
N VAL A 80 1.34 3.59 -12.61
CA VAL A 80 0.31 2.66 -12.11
C VAL A 80 -0.36 1.93 -13.27
N ALA A 81 -0.64 2.64 -14.37
CA ALA A 81 -1.36 2.09 -15.51
C ALA A 81 -0.65 0.88 -16.14
N VAL A 82 0.69 0.85 -16.17
CA VAL A 82 1.45 -0.29 -16.72
C VAL A 82 1.22 -1.61 -15.96
N LEU A 83 0.72 -1.55 -14.72
CA LEU A 83 0.50 -2.74 -13.88
C LEU A 83 -0.87 -3.41 -14.13
N PHE A 84 -1.75 -2.79 -14.91
CA PHE A 84 -3.09 -3.29 -15.17
C PHE A 84 -3.37 -3.32 -16.67
N ASP A 85 -4.19 -4.27 -17.09
CA ASP A 85 -4.77 -4.25 -18.43
C ASP A 85 -6.05 -3.39 -18.40
N GLY A 86 -6.09 -2.34 -19.22
CA GLY A 86 -7.20 -1.37 -19.28
C GLY A 86 -7.16 -0.26 -18.22
N ASP A 87 -8.33 0.27 -17.86
CA ASP A 87 -8.45 1.37 -16.89
C ASP A 87 -8.23 0.88 -15.45
N TRP A 88 -7.02 1.10 -14.94
CA TRP A 88 -6.65 0.77 -13.56
C TRP A 88 -7.50 1.48 -12.49
N ALA A 89 -8.23 2.55 -12.85
CA ALA A 89 -9.13 3.27 -11.94
C ALA A 89 -10.54 2.67 -11.85
N ALA A 90 -10.87 1.70 -12.70
CA ALA A 90 -12.08 0.89 -12.61
C ALA A 90 -12.05 -0.06 -11.40
N GLU A 91 -13.22 -0.51 -10.94
CA GLU A 91 -13.32 -1.42 -9.78
C GLU A 91 -12.90 -2.85 -10.12
N ASP A 92 -13.08 -3.24 -11.37
CA ASP A 92 -12.80 -4.54 -11.98
C ASP A 92 -11.44 -4.58 -12.71
N ALA A 93 -10.59 -3.57 -12.50
CA ALA A 93 -9.27 -3.51 -13.13
C ALA A 93 -8.47 -4.80 -12.93
N VAL A 94 -8.05 -5.41 -14.04
CA VAL A 94 -7.33 -6.68 -14.05
C VAL A 94 -5.83 -6.41 -14.02
N PRO A 95 -5.08 -6.93 -13.04
CA PRO A 95 -3.62 -6.90 -13.06
C PRO A 95 -3.04 -7.56 -14.32
N THR A 96 -2.05 -6.94 -14.96
CA THR A 96 -1.43 -7.47 -16.18
C THR A 96 -0.79 -8.85 -15.96
N VAL A 97 -0.36 -9.16 -14.74
CA VAL A 97 0.22 -10.48 -14.40
C VAL A 97 -0.80 -11.63 -14.48
N LEU A 98 -2.09 -11.33 -14.57
CA LEU A 98 -3.14 -12.35 -14.69
C LEU A 98 -3.59 -12.59 -16.14
N VAL A 99 -2.99 -11.88 -17.11
CA VAL A 99 -3.28 -12.00 -18.54
C VAL A 99 -2.26 -12.89 -19.24
#